data_AF-A0A920FJ37-F1
#
_entry.id   AF-A0A920FJ37-F1
#
_cell.length_a   1.000
_cell.length_b   1.000
_cell.length_c   1.000
_cell.angle_alpha   90.00
_cell.angle_beta   90.00
_cell.angle_gamma   90.00
#
_symmetry.space_group_name_H-M   'P 1'
#
loop_
_entity.id
_entity.type
_entity.pdbx_description
1 polymer ?
#
loop_
_entity_poly.entity_id
_entity_poly.type
_entity_poly.pdbx_seq_one_letter_code
_entity_poly.pdbx_strand_id
1 'polypeptide(L)' 'MIFSKKVAQKMERAISCERIGIAVIGLEVPHAHIHLVPLDTVGDIDFSQPKLQLSAKEMTEIADSIRIN' A
#
# COMPACT_ATOMS: atom_id res chain seq x y z
N MET A 1 9.81 -11.04 -5.44
CA MET A 1 8.91 -10.00 -6.02
C MET A 1 7.62 -10.54 -6.66
N ILE A 2 7.52 -11.82 -7.05
CA ILE A 2 6.30 -12.38 -7.67
C ILE A 2 5.06 -12.21 -6.77
N PHE A 3 5.20 -12.48 -5.46
CA PHE A 3 4.13 -12.27 -4.49
C PHE A 3 3.70 -10.80 -4.40
N SER A 4 4.64 -9.88 -4.21
CA SER A 4 4.38 -8.44 -4.13
C SER A 4 3.70 -7.90 -5.39
N LYS A 5 4.11 -8.37 -6.58
CA LYS A 5 3.46 -8.02 -7.85
C LYS A 5 1.99 -8.44 -7.87
N LYS A 6 1.68 -9.66 -7.42
CA LYS A 6 0.30 -10.16 -7.34
C LYS A 6 -0.53 -9.31 -6.37
N VAL A 7 0.03 -8.95 -5.22
CA VAL A 7 -0.66 -8.08 -4.25
C VAL A 7 -0.89 -6.68 -4.81
N ALA A 8 0.11 -6.08 -5.45
CA ALA A 8 0.00 -4.77 -6.08
C ALA A 8 -1.12 -4.73 -7.14
N GLN A 9 -1.23 -5.74 -7.99
CA GLN A 9 -2.30 -5.84 -9.00
C GLN A 9 -3.70 -5.93 -8.38
N LYS A 10 -3.83 -6.55 -7.20
CA LYS A 10 -5.10 -6.59 -6.47
C LYS A 10 -5.41 -5.24 -5.82
N MET A 11 -4.40 -4.58 -5.27
CA MET A 11 -4.52 -3.23 -4.70
C MET A 11 -4.95 -2.21 -5.75
N GLU A 12 -4.33 -2.22 -6.93
CA GLU A 12 -4.65 -1.32 -8.05
C GLU A 12 -6.11 -1.45 -8.52
N ARG A 13 -6.72 -2.64 -8.40
CA ARG A 13 -8.15 -2.85 -8.70
C ARG A 13 -9.08 -2.41 -7.56
N ALA A 14 -8.62 -2.52 -6.32
CA ALA A 14 -9.41 -2.26 -5.13
C ALA A 14 -9.40 -0.77 -4.73
N ILE A 15 -8.33 -0.05 -5.07
CA ILE A 15 -8.08 1.33 -4.67
C ILE A 15 -7.84 2.16 -5.94
N SER A 16 -8.64 3.20 -6.13
CA SER A 16 -8.43 4.16 -7.22
C SER A 16 -7.09 4.87 -7.01
N CYS A 17 -6.14 4.65 -7.91
CA CYS A 17 -4.84 5.31 -7.94
C CYS A 17 -4.23 5.24 -9.35
N GLU A 18 -3.25 6.09 -9.65
CA GLU A 18 -2.52 6.05 -10.93
C GLU A 18 -1.53 4.87 -11.03
N ARG A 19 -0.85 4.54 -9.92
CA ARG A 19 0.20 3.50 -9.84
C ARG A 19 0.28 2.90 -8.43
N ILE A 20 0.81 1.68 -8.32
CA ILE A 20 1.33 1.14 -7.06
C ILE A 20 2.85 1.29 -7.00
N GLY A 21 3.34 2.11 -6.07
CA GLY A 21 4.76 2.27 -5.74
C GLY A 21 5.30 1.12 -4.91
N ILE A 22 6.62 0.88 -5.02
CA ILE A 22 7.35 -0.12 -4.26
C ILE A 22 8.52 0.57 -3.55
N ALA A 23 8.63 0.37 -2.22
CA ALA A 23 9.78 0.84 -1.44
C ALA A 23 10.29 -0.25 -0.49
N VAL A 24 11.61 -0.24 -0.24
CA VAL A 24 12.31 -1.12 0.71
C VAL A 24 13.30 -0.24 1.47
N ILE A 25 13.01 0.03 2.75
CA ILE A 25 13.79 0.98 3.58
C ILE A 25 14.44 0.23 4.75
N GLY A 26 13.62 -0.33 5.65
CA GLY A 26 14.07 -1.24 6.71
C GLY A 26 14.83 -0.58 7.86
N LEU A 27 14.81 0.75 7.97
CA LEU A 27 15.46 1.49 9.05
C LEU A 27 14.55 1.66 10.28
N GLU A 28 13.24 1.52 10.09
CA GLU A 28 12.22 1.76 11.11
C GLU A 28 11.95 0.52 11.96
N VAL A 29 11.95 -0.67 11.33
CA VAL A 29 11.68 -1.94 12.01
C VAL A 29 12.65 -3.00 11.49
N PRO A 30 13.36 -3.73 12.38
CA PRO A 30 14.45 -4.63 11.98
C PRO A 30 13.94 -5.97 11.42
N HIS A 31 13.11 -5.93 10.37
CA HIS A 31 12.73 -7.08 9.57
C HIS A 31 12.58 -6.67 8.11
N ALA A 32 12.95 -7.56 7.20
CA ALA A 32 12.79 -7.31 5.77
C ALA A 32 11.31 -7.27 5.41
N HIS A 33 10.86 -6.15 4.85
CA HIS A 33 9.52 -5.96 4.34
C HIS A 33 9.53 -5.07 3.10
N ILE A 34 8.45 -5.14 2.32
CA ILE A 34 8.26 -4.34 1.11
C ILE A 34 7.01 -3.49 1.33
N HIS A 35 7.12 -2.19 1.11
CA HIS A 35 5.98 -1.29 1.07
C HIS A 35 5.37 -1.31 -0.32
N LEU A 36 4.05 -1.49 -0.39
CA LEU A 36 3.23 -1.25 -1.58
C LEU A 36 2.33 -0.06 -1.27
N VAL A 37 2.42 1.02 -2.05
CA VAL A 37 1.74 2.29 -1.76
C VAL A 37 0.97 2.74 -3.00
N PRO A 38 -0.35 2.98 -2.94
CA PRO A 38 -1.09 3.65 -4.01
C PRO A 38 -0.58 5.08 -4.20
N LEU A 39 -0.29 5.49 -5.43
CA LEU A 39 0.29 6.78 -5.77
C LEU A 39 -0.58 7.49 -6.80
N ASP A 40 -0.91 8.75 -6.51
CA ASP A 40 -1.44 9.74 -7.46
C ASP A 40 -0.41 10.86 -7.70
N THR A 41 0.44 11.12 -6.70
CA THR A 41 1.52 12.09 -6.73
C THR A 41 2.81 11.51 -6.19
N VAL A 42 3.94 12.18 -6.45
CA VAL A 42 5.24 11.78 -5.89
C VAL A 42 5.26 11.91 -4.35
N GLY A 43 4.42 12.77 -3.77
CA GLY A 43 4.36 13.00 -2.34
C GLY A 43 3.72 11.86 -1.54
N ASP A 44 2.97 10.96 -2.18
CA ASP A 44 2.24 9.89 -1.49
C ASP A 44 3.16 8.81 -0.90
N ILE A 45 4.42 8.76 -1.35
CA ILE A 45 5.45 7.84 -0.84
C ILE A 45 6.47 8.53 0.08
N ASP A 46 6.05 9.60 0.76
CA ASP A 46 6.85 10.29 1.75
C ASP A 46 6.55 9.77 3.17
N PHE A 47 7.45 8.92 3.68
CA PHE A 47 7.33 8.30 5.01
C PHE A 47 7.53 9.28 6.18
N SER A 48 7.91 10.53 5.92
CA SER A 48 7.99 11.58 6.94
C SER A 48 6.63 12.23 7.24
N GLN A 49 5.65 12.07 6.35
CA GLN A 49 4.31 12.61 6.54
C GLN A 49 3.53 11.87 7.64
N PRO A 50 2.56 12.52 8.29
CA PRO A 50 1.64 11.85 9.20
C PRO A 50 0.93 10.68 8.53
N LYS A 51 0.78 9.57 9.26
CA LYS A 51 0.05 8.40 8.76
C LYS A 51 -1.41 8.76 8.49
N LEU A 52 -1.93 8.29 7.36
CA LEU A 52 -3.35 8.35 7.06
C LEU A 52 -4.15 7.63 8.15
N GLN A 53 -5.13 8.33 8.72
CA GLN A 53 -6.02 7.78 9.73
C GLN A 53 -7.32 7.34 9.06
N LEU A 54 -7.58 6.04 9.07
CA LEU A 54 -8.81 5.44 8.57
C LEU A 54 -9.58 4.82 9.73
N SER A 55 -10.91 4.81 9.65
CA SER A 55 -11.71 4.06 10.61
C SER A 55 -11.45 2.55 10.45
N ALA A 56 -11.64 1.78 11.52
CA ALA A 56 -11.49 0.32 11.47
C ALA A 56 -12.43 -0.32 10.42
N LYS A 57 -13.61 0.29 10.20
CA LYS A 57 -14.58 -0.15 9.20
C LYS A 57 -14.03 0.02 7.79
N GLU A 58 -13.56 1.22 7.43
CA GLU A 58 -12.98 1.50 6.11
C GLU A 58 -11.76 0.61 5.84
N MET A 59 -10.90 0.42 6.84
CA MET A 59 -9.73 -0.44 6.71
C MET A 59 -10.12 -1.91 6.42
N THR A 60 -11.20 -2.40 7.03
CA THR A 60 -11.72 -3.75 6.80
C THR A 60 -12.31 -3.88 5.39
N GLU A 61 -13.10 -2.89 4.95
CA GLU A 61 -13.71 -2.87 3.61
C GLU A 61 -12.64 -2.86 2.51
N ILE A 62 -11.58 -2.06 2.67
CA ILE A 62 -10.43 -2.05 1.75
C ILE A 62 -9.73 -3.41 1.72
N ALA A 63 -9.47 -4.01 2.88
CA ALA A 63 -8.81 -5.30 2.96
C ALA A 63 -9.63 -6.41 2.29
N ASP A 64 -10.96 -6.40 2.45
CA ASP A 64 -11.86 -7.35 1.80
C ASP A 64 -11.90 -7.15 0.29
N SER A 65 -11.94 -5.91 -0.18
CA SER A 65 -11.84 -5.56 -1.61
C SER A 65 -10.54 -6.09 -2.23
N ILE A 66 -9.40 -5.91 -1.57
CA ILE A 66 -8.11 -6.45 -2.04
C ILE A 66 -8.11 -7.99 -2.05
N ARG A 67 -8.78 -8.63 -1.09
CA ARG A 67 -8.80 -10.09 -0.97
C ARG A 67 -9.55 -10.76 -2.13
N ILE A 68 -10.67 -10.18 -2.55
CA ILE A 68 -11.57 -10.75 -3.58
C ILE A 68 -11.13 -10.46 -5.03
N ASN A 69 -10.37 -9.38 -5.25
CA ASN A 69 -9.69 -9.10 -6.52
C ASN A 69 -8.53 -10.08 -6.75
#